data_AF-A0A7W8V830-F1
#
_entry.id   AF-A0A7W8V830-F1
#
_cell.length_a   1.000
_cell.length_b   1.000
_cell.length_c   1.000
_cell.angle_alpha   90.00
_cell.angle_beta   90.00
_cell.angle_gamma   90.00
#
_symmetry.space_group_name_H-M   'P 1'
#
loop_
_entity.id
_entity.type
_entity.pdbx_description
1 polymer ?
#
loop_
_entity_poly.entity_id
_entity_poly.type
_entity_poly.pdbx_seq_one_letter_code
_entity_poly.pdbx_strand_id
1 'polypeptide(L)'
;SHRRAQAALDYLMPYTYEFFSADAVEDAIAAAGLGPRTSTLEAAWLDDVRATLDAATLTLPAALRHVSTGKHGEHSEHMGFVLAEMQSLARQHPGASW
;
A
#
# COMPACT_ATOMS: atom_id res chain seq x y z
N SER A 1 13.72 -3.82 20.81
CA SER A 1 13.26 -3.79 19.40
C SER A 1 11.77 -4.05 19.29
N HIS A 2 11.22 -5.04 20.00
CA HIS A 2 9.81 -5.44 19.97
C HIS A 2 8.79 -4.28 20.01
N ARG A 3 8.87 -3.38 21.01
CA ARG A 3 8.02 -2.17 21.09
C ARG A 3 8.04 -1.30 19.82
N ARG A 4 9.20 -1.16 19.18
CA ARG A 4 9.33 -0.36 17.95
C ARG A 4 8.69 -1.07 16.76
N ALA A 5 8.83 -2.39 16.69
CA ALA A 5 8.21 -3.21 15.64
C ALA A 5 6.68 -3.21 15.76
N GLN A 6 6.15 -3.38 16.97
CA GLN A 6 4.71 -3.28 17.22
C GLN A 6 4.17 -1.89 16.84
N ALA A 7 4.85 -0.82 17.28
CA ALA A 7 4.42 0.54 16.95
C ALA A 7 4.44 0.82 15.43
N ALA A 8 5.41 0.27 14.70
CA ALA A 8 5.46 0.39 13.24
C ALA A 8 4.30 -0.39 12.60
N LEU A 9 3.99 -1.58 13.09
CA LEU A 9 2.85 -2.37 12.62
C LEU A 9 1.52 -1.66 12.88
N ASP A 10 1.31 -1.16 14.09
CA ASP A 10 0.09 -0.42 14.48
C ASP A 10 -0.13 0.80 13.58
N TYR A 11 0.96 1.48 13.19
CA TYR A 11 0.92 2.66 12.33
C TYR A 11 0.72 2.31 10.85
N LEU A 12 1.38 1.26 10.34
CA LEU A 12 1.44 0.97 8.91
C LEU A 12 0.33 0.03 8.42
N MET A 13 -0.18 -0.86 9.29
CA MET A 13 -1.22 -1.84 8.93
C MET A 13 -2.47 -1.21 8.29
N PRO A 14 -2.99 -0.04 8.73
CA PRO A 14 -4.18 0.55 8.12
C PRO A 14 -4.03 0.86 6.61
N TYR A 15 -2.82 1.15 6.14
CA TYR A 15 -2.58 1.46 4.73
C TYR A 15 -2.66 0.22 3.84
N THR A 16 -2.60 -1.00 4.39
CA THR A 16 -2.72 -2.23 3.60
C THR A 16 -4.16 -2.49 3.15
N TYR A 17 -5.17 -1.83 3.72
CA TYR A 17 -6.57 -2.01 3.28
C TYR A 17 -6.80 -1.56 1.85
N GLU A 18 -6.03 -0.58 1.37
CA GLU A 18 -6.09 -0.16 -0.03
C GLU A 18 -5.60 -1.24 -1.01
N PHE A 19 -4.77 -2.19 -0.54
CA PHE A 19 -4.31 -3.29 -1.40
C PHE A 19 -5.49 -4.07 -1.98
N PHE A 20 -6.57 -4.19 -1.21
CA PHE A 20 -7.73 -5.04 -1.51
C PHE A 20 -9.00 -4.23 -1.81
N SER A 21 -8.92 -2.91 -1.81
CA SER A 21 -10.06 -2.05 -2.15
C SER A 21 -10.47 -2.23 -3.61
N ALA A 22 -11.78 -2.21 -3.87
CA ALA A 22 -12.31 -2.31 -5.22
C ALA A 22 -11.76 -1.21 -6.13
N ASP A 23 -11.40 -1.60 -7.35
CA ASP A 23 -10.92 -0.71 -8.40
C ASP A 23 -11.48 -1.17 -9.75
N ALA A 24 -12.06 -0.24 -10.51
CA ALA A 24 -12.64 -0.52 -11.82
C ALA A 24 -11.58 -0.99 -12.83
N VAL A 25 -10.33 -0.54 -12.70
CA VAL A 25 -9.23 -0.99 -13.56
C VAL A 25 -8.91 -2.46 -13.30
N GLU A 26 -8.83 -2.85 -12.03
CA GLU A 26 -8.63 -4.26 -11.63
C GLU A 26 -9.79 -5.16 -12.09
N ASP A 27 -11.04 -4.68 -12.00
CA ASP A 27 -12.21 -5.40 -12.51
C ASP A 27 -12.11 -5.66 -14.02
N ALA A 28 -11.69 -4.66 -14.80
CA ALA A 28 -11.50 -4.81 -16.23
C ALA A 28 -10.36 -5.77 -16.58
N ILE A 29 -9.24 -5.70 -15.85
CA ILE A 29 -8.08 -6.60 -15.99
C ILE A 29 -8.49 -8.05 -15.72
N ALA A 30 -9.25 -8.27 -14.64
CA ALA A 30 -9.72 -9.60 -14.26
C ALA A 30 -10.73 -10.16 -15.28
N ALA A 31 -11.67 -9.35 -15.75
CA ALA A 31 -12.62 -9.74 -16.78
C ALA A 31 -11.94 -10.12 -18.11
N ALA A 32 -10.81 -9.48 -18.43
CA ALA A 32 -9.99 -9.79 -19.59
C ALA A 32 -9.04 -10.99 -19.39
N GLY A 33 -8.96 -11.57 -18.19
CA GLY A 33 -8.04 -12.66 -17.87
C GLY A 33 -6.56 -12.26 -17.85
N LEU A 34 -6.27 -10.96 -17.70
CA LEU A 34 -4.90 -10.41 -17.71
C LEU A 34 -4.24 -10.39 -16.32
N GLY A 35 -5.04 -10.51 -15.26
CA GLY A 35 -4.57 -10.49 -13.88
C GLY A 35 -5.71 -10.78 -12.90
N PRO A 36 -5.42 -11.02 -11.62
CA PRO A 36 -6.45 -11.27 -10.61
C PRO A 36 -7.08 -9.97 -10.10
N ARG A 37 -8.26 -10.09 -9.49
CA ARG A 37 -8.75 -9.07 -8.56
C ARG A 37 -7.94 -9.14 -7.27
N THR A 38 -7.35 -8.04 -6.84
CA THR A 38 -6.50 -8.02 -5.63
C THR A 38 -7.27 -8.44 -4.39
N SER A 39 -8.56 -8.10 -4.28
CA SER A 39 -9.44 -8.50 -3.18
C SER A 39 -9.52 -10.02 -2.96
N THR A 40 -9.30 -10.83 -3.99
CA THR A 40 -9.28 -12.29 -3.87
C THR A 40 -8.04 -12.82 -3.14
N LEU A 41 -7.00 -11.99 -2.98
CA LEU A 41 -5.74 -12.33 -2.34
C LEU A 41 -5.74 -12.02 -0.83
N GLU A 42 -6.73 -11.26 -0.34
CA GLU A 42 -6.73 -10.74 1.04
C GLU A 42 -6.66 -11.84 2.10
N ALA A 43 -7.44 -12.91 1.94
CA ALA A 43 -7.48 -14.00 2.91
C ALA A 43 -6.12 -14.71 3.04
N ALA A 44 -5.51 -15.08 1.91
CA ALA A 44 -4.22 -15.75 1.89
C ALA A 44 -3.11 -14.83 2.44
N TRP A 45 -3.13 -13.54 2.05
CA TRP A 45 -2.20 -12.56 2.58
C TRP A 45 -2.34 -12.38 4.09
N LEU A 46 -3.57 -12.33 4.61
CA LEU A 46 -3.81 -12.15 6.04
C LEU A 46 -3.34 -13.36 6.85
N ASP A 47 -3.48 -14.58 6.31
CA ASP A 47 -2.96 -15.80 6.95
C ASP A 47 -1.42 -15.75 7.06
N ASP A 48 -0.72 -15.35 5.98
CA ASP A 48 0.74 -15.18 5.98
C ASP A 48 1.18 -14.11 6.98
N VAL A 49 0.47 -12.98 7.03
CA VAL A 49 0.73 -11.89 7.99
C VAL A 49 0.56 -12.41 9.41
N ARG A 50 -0.54 -13.09 9.72
CA ARG A 50 -0.79 -13.64 11.07
C ARG A 50 0.30 -14.61 11.50
N ALA A 51 0.65 -15.57 10.65
CA ALA A 51 1.71 -16.53 10.94
C ALA A 51 3.06 -15.83 11.20
N THR A 52 3.37 -14.79 10.42
CA THR A 52 4.59 -13.99 10.60
C THR A 52 4.58 -13.20 11.91
N LEU A 53 3.45 -12.58 12.26
CA LEU A 53 3.30 -11.83 13.50
C LEU A 53 3.39 -12.75 14.73
N ASP A 54 2.76 -13.92 14.68
CA ASP A 54 2.82 -14.92 15.76
C ASP A 54 4.26 -15.39 15.99
N ALA A 55 4.99 -15.73 14.91
CA ALA A 55 6.40 -16.09 14.99
C ALA A 55 7.28 -14.95 15.55
N ALA A 56 6.91 -13.70 15.26
CA ALA A 56 7.56 -12.50 15.77
C ALA A 56 7.09 -12.07 17.16
N THR A 57 6.12 -12.78 17.77
CA THR A 57 5.45 -12.44 19.04
C THR A 57 4.78 -11.07 19.03
N LEU A 58 4.31 -10.61 17.87
CA LEU A 58 3.60 -9.34 17.68
C LEU A 58 2.09 -9.56 17.62
N THR A 59 1.32 -8.52 17.89
CA THR A 59 -0.15 -8.55 17.86
C THR A 59 -0.67 -7.90 16.60
N LEU A 60 -1.61 -8.54 15.91
CA LEU A 60 -2.32 -7.94 14.78
C LEU A 60 -3.17 -6.74 15.26
N PRO A 61 -3.00 -5.54 14.68
CA PRO A 61 -3.80 -4.37 15.05
C PRO A 61 -5.29 -4.56 14.74
N ALA A 62 -6.14 -3.90 15.51
CA ALA A 62 -7.58 -3.90 15.26
C ALA A 62 -7.91 -3.24 13.91
N ALA A 63 -8.97 -3.74 13.26
CA ALA A 63 -9.39 -3.21 11.98
C ALA A 63 -9.87 -1.74 12.10
N LEU A 64 -9.41 -0.89 11.19
CA LEU A 64 -9.90 0.49 11.05
C LEU A 64 -10.88 0.59 9.86
N ARG A 65 -11.71 1.64 9.88
CA ARG A 65 -12.66 1.93 8.80
C ARG A 65 -12.06 2.70 7.63
N HIS A 66 -10.96 3.43 7.87
CA HIS A 66 -10.35 4.27 6.84
C HIS A 66 -9.56 3.42 5.85
N VAL A 67 -9.73 3.70 4.57
CA VAL A 67 -8.98 3.10 3.46
C VAL A 67 -8.36 4.25 2.67
N SER A 68 -7.07 4.19 2.40
CA SER A 68 -6.40 5.20 1.57
C SER A 68 -6.83 5.11 0.10
N THR A 69 -6.64 6.20 -0.65
CA THR A 69 -7.15 6.37 -2.02
C THR A 69 -6.04 6.73 -3.01
N GLY A 70 -4.79 6.33 -2.73
CA GLY A 70 -3.65 6.53 -3.62
C GLY A 70 -3.81 5.94 -5.02
N LYS A 71 -4.56 4.84 -5.19
CA LYS A 71 -4.96 4.27 -6.50
C LYS A 71 -5.73 5.27 -7.35
N HIS A 72 -6.43 6.23 -6.72
CA HIS A 72 -7.19 7.30 -7.38
C HIS A 72 -6.39 8.60 -7.54
N GLY A 73 -5.09 8.61 -7.23
CA GLY A 73 -4.24 9.80 -7.26
C GLY A 73 -4.42 10.72 -6.04
N GLU A 74 -5.17 10.29 -5.04
CA GLU A 74 -5.37 11.00 -3.77
C GLU A 74 -4.36 10.48 -2.74
N HIS A 75 -3.20 11.14 -2.69
CA HIS A 75 -2.10 10.72 -1.83
C HIS A 75 -2.07 11.45 -0.49
N SER A 76 -1.33 10.90 0.47
CA SER A 76 -0.94 11.65 1.67
C SER A 76 -0.09 12.86 1.31
N GLU A 77 0.02 13.79 2.27
CA GLU A 77 0.90 14.97 2.20
C GLU A 77 2.37 14.63 1.89
N HIS A 78 2.81 13.39 2.14
CA HIS A 78 4.18 12.94 1.88
C HIS A 78 4.53 12.90 0.38
N MET A 79 3.58 12.59 -0.50
CA MET A 79 3.85 12.40 -1.93
C MET A 79 4.38 13.68 -2.59
N GLY A 80 3.87 14.84 -2.18
CA GLY A 80 4.32 16.13 -2.72
C GLY A 80 5.81 16.39 -2.50
N PHE A 81 6.31 16.10 -1.30
CA PHE A 81 7.73 16.26 -0.96
C PHE A 81 8.60 15.31 -1.77
N VAL A 82 8.20 14.04 -1.85
CA VAL A 82 8.92 13.01 -2.60
C VAL A 82 9.03 13.39 -4.07
N LEU A 83 7.93 13.80 -4.70
CA LEU A 83 7.93 14.18 -6.11
C LEU A 83 8.71 15.48 -6.37
N ALA A 84 8.66 16.45 -5.46
CA ALA A 84 9.44 17.68 -5.59
C ALA A 84 10.95 17.39 -5.63
N GLU A 85 11.43 16.50 -4.76
CA GLU A 85 12.84 16.10 -4.73
C GLU A 85 13.19 15.22 -5.93
N MET A 86 12.45 14.13 -6.16
CA MET A 86 12.70 13.18 -7.25
C MET A 86 12.70 13.84 -8.63
N GLN A 87 11.85 14.85 -8.84
CA GLN A 87 11.65 15.47 -10.15
C GLN A 87 12.41 16.79 -10.29
N SER A 88 13.17 17.22 -9.27
CA SER A 88 13.81 18.54 -9.25
C SER A 88 14.70 18.78 -10.47
N LEU A 89 15.59 17.84 -10.80
CA LEU A 89 16.51 17.97 -11.93
C LEU A 89 15.78 17.90 -13.28
N ALA A 90 14.87 16.93 -13.43
CA ALA A 90 14.09 16.75 -14.65
C ALA A 90 13.20 17.95 -14.97
N ARG A 91 12.64 18.62 -13.95
CA ARG A 91 11.85 19.85 -14.10
C ARG A 91 12.71 21.07 -14.43
N GLN A 92 13.95 21.12 -13.95
CA GLN A 92 14.91 22.20 -14.27
C GLN A 92 15.45 22.09 -15.71
N HIS A 93 15.57 20.88 -16.25
CA HIS A 93 16.10 20.64 -17.60
C HIS A 93 15.17 19.75 -18.44
N PRO A 94 14.01 20.27 -18.88
CA PRO A 94 13.09 19.49 -19.71
C PRO A 94 13.73 19.05 -21.04
N GLY A 95 13.65 17.77 -21.36
CA GLY A 95 14.14 17.19 -22.62
C GLY A 95 15.63 16.83 -22.65
N ALA A 96 16.36 17.00 -21.55
CA ALA A 96 17.73 16.52 -21.43
C ALA A 96 17.80 14.98 -21.40
N SER A 97 18.90 14.42 -21.89
CA SER A 97 19.22 13.00 -21.86
C SER A 97 20.26 12.70 -20.78
N TRP A 98 20.09 11.58 -20.08
CA TRP A 98 20.95 11.12 -18.98
C TRP A 98 21.25 9.64 -19.14
#